data_AF-A0A7J2VUL4-F1
#
_entry.id   AF-A0A7J2VUL4-F1
#
_cell.length_a   1.000
_cell.length_b   1.000
_cell.length_c   1.000
_cell.angle_alpha   90.00
_cell.angle_beta   90.00
_cell.angle_gamma   90.00
#
_symmetry.space_group_name_H-M   'P 1'
#
loop_
_entity.id
_entity.type
_entity.pdbx_description
1 polymer ?
#
loop_
_entity_poly.entity_id
_entity_poly.type
_entity_poly.pdbx_seq_one_letter_code
_entity_poly.pdbx_strand_id
1 'polypeptide(L)'
;MEKELPELIDKFMETLQSFKNTIKYQKRVPSFYKKRYTRQLKELMKIYKHLKIELLKINNEEAKKILNEFNKLLDTLSSENITSEEKIKIIEKFEIKAIDVDIKSLSEKESNNQSFINNLSETLGDEFKNELEGLRIVYGEHGDCTAFLLRKILEKALIRSLINSGYGDEKLRDNANRYIGLEKLLDVAASWKPDGTPLLLPNTVRSVKGIKFLGDAAAHNYRANVDMEEIKPQMPYILVALKELSRYLKKEMNRE
;
A
#
# COMPACT_ATOMS: atom_id res chain seq x y z
N MET A 1 -20.58 -7.17 8.99
CA MET A 1 -20.84 -6.56 7.67
C MET A 1 -19.70 -5.67 7.18
N GLU A 2 -18.82 -5.13 8.03
CA GLU A 2 -17.76 -4.21 7.60
C GLU A 2 -16.49 -4.84 6.98
N LYS A 3 -16.36 -6.18 6.97
CA LYS A 3 -15.15 -6.87 6.46
C LYS A 3 -15.11 -7.07 4.94
N GLU A 4 -16.24 -6.95 4.22
CA GLU A 4 -16.29 -7.33 2.79
C GLU A 4 -15.72 -6.27 1.84
N LEU A 5 -15.83 -4.98 2.15
CA LEU A 5 -15.43 -3.92 1.21
C LEU A 5 -13.91 -3.87 0.99
N PRO A 6 -13.04 -3.91 2.02
CA PRO A 6 -11.59 -3.91 1.81
C PRO A 6 -11.13 -5.13 1.02
N GLU A 7 -11.70 -6.31 1.29
CA GLU A 7 -11.39 -7.54 0.56
C GLU A 7 -11.82 -7.46 -0.92
N LEU A 8 -12.98 -6.85 -1.21
CA LEU A 8 -13.45 -6.62 -2.57
C LEU A 8 -12.56 -5.61 -3.33
N ILE A 9 -12.08 -4.56 -2.66
CA ILE A 9 -11.13 -3.60 -3.21
C ILE A 9 -9.81 -4.29 -3.54
N ASP A 10 -9.22 -5.02 -2.58
CA ASP A 10 -7.98 -5.77 -2.77
C ASP A 10 -8.09 -6.72 -3.97
N LYS A 11 -9.17 -7.51 -4.02
CA LYS A 11 -9.43 -8.43 -5.12
C LYS A 11 -9.62 -7.72 -6.47
N PHE A 12 -10.26 -6.56 -6.48
CA PHE A 12 -10.39 -5.74 -7.68
C PHE A 12 -9.01 -5.28 -8.17
N MET A 13 -8.17 -4.77 -7.27
CA MET A 13 -6.83 -4.27 -7.61
C MET A 13 -5.90 -5.38 -8.12
N GLU A 14 -5.94 -6.56 -7.50
CA GLU A 14 -5.21 -7.74 -7.97
C GLU A 14 -5.65 -8.15 -9.38
N THR A 15 -6.96 -8.16 -9.64
CA THR A 15 -7.51 -8.49 -10.95
C THR A 15 -7.15 -7.44 -12.00
N LEU A 16 -7.13 -6.16 -11.62
CA LEU A 16 -6.76 -5.05 -12.48
C LEU A 16 -5.29 -5.13 -12.89
N GLN A 17 -4.39 -5.43 -11.95
CA GLN A 17 -2.97 -5.63 -12.23
C GLN A 17 -2.74 -6.86 -13.13
N SER A 18 -3.48 -7.94 -12.90
CA SER A 18 -3.46 -9.14 -13.76
C SER A 18 -3.94 -8.83 -15.18
N PHE A 19 -4.94 -7.96 -15.33
CA PHE A 19 -5.47 -7.50 -16.61
C PHE A 19 -4.49 -6.59 -17.36
N LYS A 20 -3.85 -5.64 -16.67
CA LYS A 20 -2.77 -4.79 -17.21
C LYS A 20 -1.62 -5.62 -17.77
N ASN A 21 -1.20 -6.65 -17.04
CA ASN A 21 -0.18 -7.59 -17.53
C ASN A 21 -0.61 -8.27 -18.84
N THR A 22 -1.86 -8.72 -18.93
CA THR A 22 -2.40 -9.31 -20.16
C THR A 22 -2.40 -8.31 -21.32
N ILE A 23 -2.80 -7.05 -21.10
CA ILE A 23 -2.75 -5.99 -22.13
C ILE A 23 -1.31 -5.81 -22.64
N LYS A 24 -0.34 -5.76 -21.72
CA LYS A 24 1.09 -5.59 -22.04
C LYS A 24 1.61 -6.71 -22.96
N TYR A 25 1.20 -7.95 -22.72
CA TYR A 25 1.65 -9.11 -23.51
C TYR A 25 0.79 -9.39 -24.75
N GLN A 26 -0.41 -8.82 -24.85
CA GLN A 26 -1.29 -8.99 -26.00
C GLN A 26 -0.67 -8.49 -27.31
N LYS A 27 0.11 -7.40 -27.28
CA LYS A 27 0.87 -6.95 -28.46
C LYS A 27 1.93 -7.96 -28.93
N ARG A 28 2.48 -8.76 -28.00
CA ARG A 28 3.57 -9.71 -28.29
C ARG A 28 3.04 -11.06 -28.76
N VAL A 29 1.94 -11.56 -28.19
CA VAL A 29 1.33 -12.85 -28.55
C VAL A 29 -0.20 -12.73 -28.66
N PRO A 30 -0.73 -12.12 -29.74
CA PRO A 30 -2.14 -11.73 -29.81
C PRO A 30 -3.14 -12.88 -29.69
N SER A 31 -2.86 -14.03 -30.31
CA SER A 31 -3.75 -15.20 -30.33
C SER A 31 -3.93 -15.84 -28.95
N PHE A 32 -2.85 -15.90 -28.17
CA PHE A 32 -2.85 -16.48 -26.81
C PHE A 32 -3.56 -15.57 -25.80
N TYR A 33 -3.25 -14.27 -25.84
CA TYR A 33 -3.77 -13.32 -24.85
C TYR A 33 -5.17 -12.79 -25.18
N LYS A 34 -5.69 -12.94 -26.41
CA LYS A 34 -7.07 -12.52 -26.75
C LYS A 34 -8.14 -13.20 -25.87
N LYS A 35 -8.04 -14.52 -25.68
CA LYS A 35 -8.98 -15.26 -24.79
C LYS A 35 -8.81 -14.85 -23.33
N ARG A 36 -7.57 -14.66 -22.88
CA ARG A 36 -7.25 -14.24 -21.49
C ARG A 36 -7.76 -12.83 -21.20
N TYR A 37 -7.62 -11.91 -22.16
CA TYR A 37 -8.13 -10.54 -22.09
C TYR A 37 -9.63 -10.53 -21.82
N THR A 38 -10.42 -11.20 -22.66
CA THR A 38 -11.88 -11.22 -22.51
C THR A 38 -12.31 -11.85 -21.19
N ARG A 39 -11.60 -12.91 -20.74
CA ARG A 39 -11.90 -13.56 -19.46
C ARG A 39 -11.66 -12.63 -18.27
N GLN A 40 -10.49 -11.99 -18.22
CA GLN A 40 -10.13 -11.10 -17.12
C GLN A 40 -10.97 -9.82 -17.11
N LEU A 41 -11.35 -9.28 -18.27
CA LEU A 41 -12.26 -8.13 -18.32
C LEU A 41 -13.63 -8.49 -17.72
N LYS A 42 -14.18 -9.67 -18.07
CA LYS A 42 -15.43 -10.17 -17.48
C LYS A 42 -15.33 -10.36 -15.97
N GLU A 43 -14.19 -10.87 -15.49
CA GLU A 43 -13.92 -11.05 -14.07
C GLU A 43 -13.86 -9.71 -13.33
N LEU A 44 -13.17 -8.72 -13.91
CA LEU A 44 -13.08 -7.36 -13.38
C LEU A 44 -14.47 -6.71 -13.26
N MET A 45 -15.30 -6.85 -14.31
CA MET A 45 -16.68 -6.37 -14.30
C MET A 45 -17.55 -7.07 -13.24
N LYS A 46 -17.34 -8.38 -13.01
CA LYS A 46 -18.06 -9.13 -11.98
C LYS A 46 -17.72 -8.62 -10.58
N ILE A 47 -16.43 -8.46 -10.27
CA ILE A 47 -15.98 -7.92 -8.98
C ILE A 47 -16.51 -6.50 -8.80
N TYR A 48 -16.41 -5.67 -9.85
CA TYR A 48 -16.94 -4.31 -9.81
C TYR A 48 -18.44 -4.25 -9.52
N LYS A 49 -19.24 -5.16 -10.09
CA LYS A 49 -20.69 -5.20 -9.83
C LYS A 49 -20.97 -5.38 -8.33
N HIS A 50 -20.18 -6.21 -7.65
CA HIS A 50 -20.29 -6.39 -6.20
C HIS A 50 -19.82 -5.14 -5.45
N LEU A 51 -18.65 -4.61 -5.82
CA LEU A 51 -18.09 -3.39 -5.23
C LEU A 51 -19.04 -2.19 -5.35
N LYS A 52 -19.72 -2.03 -6.50
CA LYS A 52 -20.74 -1.02 -6.73
C LYS A 52 -21.92 -1.15 -5.79
N ILE A 53 -22.40 -2.37 -5.52
CA ILE A 53 -23.50 -2.60 -4.58
C ILE A 53 -23.08 -2.16 -3.17
N GLU A 54 -21.88 -2.55 -2.72
CA GLU A 54 -21.40 -2.17 -1.39
C GLU A 54 -21.15 -0.66 -1.27
N LEU A 55 -20.53 -0.02 -2.28
CA LEU A 55 -20.30 1.43 -2.28
C LEU A 55 -21.61 2.23 -2.27
N LEU A 56 -22.66 1.75 -2.94
CA LEU A 56 -23.97 2.40 -2.92
C LEU A 56 -24.65 2.34 -1.54
N LYS A 57 -24.35 1.35 -0.71
CA LYS A 57 -24.87 1.26 0.67
C LYS A 57 -24.29 2.33 1.59
N ILE A 58 -23.09 2.83 1.32
CA ILE A 58 -22.36 3.80 2.17
C ILE A 58 -22.94 5.22 2.05
N ASN A 59 -23.62 5.53 0.94
CA ASN A 59 -24.36 6.78 0.69
C ASN A 59 -23.67 8.08 1.17
N ASN A 60 -22.37 8.25 0.88
CA ASN A 60 -21.67 9.52 1.05
C ASN A 60 -21.14 10.07 -0.30
N GLU A 61 -20.81 11.36 -0.35
CA GLU A 61 -20.32 12.02 -1.56
C GLU A 61 -18.96 11.47 -2.04
N GLU A 62 -18.11 11.01 -1.11
CA GLU A 62 -16.83 10.37 -1.42
C GLU A 62 -17.05 9.09 -2.25
N ALA A 63 -17.89 8.18 -1.77
CA ALA A 63 -18.24 6.91 -2.41
C ALA A 63 -18.85 7.11 -3.80
N LYS A 64 -19.62 8.18 -4.01
CA LYS A 64 -20.11 8.56 -5.35
C LYS A 64 -18.97 8.98 -6.29
N LYS A 65 -17.99 9.74 -5.81
CA LYS A 65 -16.79 10.10 -6.59
C LYS A 65 -15.99 8.85 -6.96
N ILE A 66 -15.77 7.95 -6.01
CA ILE A 66 -15.10 6.67 -6.22
C ILE A 66 -15.82 5.88 -7.30
N LEU A 67 -17.14 5.70 -7.15
CA LEU A 67 -17.96 4.98 -8.12
C LEU A 67 -17.83 5.58 -9.53
N ASN A 68 -17.81 6.90 -9.65
CA ASN A 68 -17.62 7.59 -10.93
C ASN A 68 -16.24 7.34 -11.52
N GLU A 69 -15.18 7.29 -10.72
CA GLU A 69 -13.83 6.94 -11.22
C GLU A 69 -13.76 5.48 -11.69
N PHE A 70 -14.35 4.53 -10.95
CA PHE A 70 -14.42 3.13 -11.34
C PHE A 70 -15.24 2.92 -12.63
N ASN A 71 -16.40 3.59 -12.77
CA ASN A 71 -17.20 3.54 -14.00
C ASN A 71 -16.37 4.04 -15.19
N LYS A 72 -15.73 5.21 -15.06
CA LYS A 72 -14.88 5.78 -16.11
C LYS A 72 -13.75 4.83 -16.50
N LEU A 73 -13.11 4.19 -15.53
CA LEU A 73 -12.08 3.18 -15.79
C LEU A 73 -12.65 2.03 -16.63
N LEU A 74 -13.76 1.43 -16.20
CA LEU A 74 -14.34 0.28 -16.87
C LEU A 74 -14.85 0.57 -18.27
N ASP A 75 -15.48 1.72 -18.47
CA ASP A 75 -15.95 2.17 -19.78
C ASP A 75 -14.76 2.31 -20.74
N THR A 76 -13.66 2.89 -20.24
CA THR A 76 -12.41 3.03 -20.99
C THR A 76 -11.79 1.68 -21.34
N LEU A 77 -11.71 0.75 -20.38
CA LEU A 77 -11.11 -0.57 -20.60
C LEU A 77 -11.94 -1.41 -21.58
N SER A 78 -13.26 -1.20 -21.59
CA SER A 78 -14.19 -1.89 -22.49
C SER A 78 -14.24 -1.28 -23.89
N SER A 79 -13.82 -0.02 -24.06
CA SER A 79 -13.81 0.67 -25.35
C SER A 79 -12.83 0.03 -26.34
N GLU A 80 -13.29 -0.23 -27.56
CA GLU A 80 -12.45 -0.72 -28.67
C GLU A 80 -11.60 0.41 -29.29
N ASN A 81 -11.99 1.67 -29.08
CA ASN A 81 -11.36 2.85 -29.68
C ASN A 81 -10.10 3.32 -28.94
N ILE A 82 -9.76 2.68 -27.81
CA ILE A 82 -8.63 3.06 -26.96
C ILE A 82 -7.52 2.03 -27.14
N THR A 83 -6.31 2.51 -27.40
CA THR A 83 -5.15 1.64 -27.64
C THR A 83 -4.74 0.91 -26.36
N SER A 84 -4.04 -0.22 -26.51
CA SER A 84 -3.49 -0.97 -25.38
C SER A 84 -2.56 -0.13 -24.49
N GLU A 85 -1.78 0.79 -25.09
CA GLU A 85 -0.87 1.67 -24.34
C GLU A 85 -1.63 2.71 -23.51
N GLU A 86 -2.69 3.28 -24.08
CA GLU A 86 -3.56 4.21 -23.34
C GLU A 86 -4.28 3.50 -22.20
N LYS A 87 -4.78 2.28 -22.43
CA LYS A 87 -5.39 1.46 -21.36
C LYS A 87 -4.41 1.21 -20.22
N ILE A 88 -3.16 0.87 -20.52
CA ILE A 88 -2.13 0.68 -19.48
C ILE A 88 -1.90 1.98 -18.71
N LYS A 89 -1.71 3.12 -19.39
CA LYS A 89 -1.51 4.42 -18.72
C LYS A 89 -2.68 4.82 -17.82
N ILE A 90 -3.91 4.51 -18.25
CA ILE A 90 -5.12 4.80 -17.47
C ILE A 90 -5.21 3.89 -16.25
N ILE A 91 -4.87 2.60 -16.37
CA ILE A 91 -4.77 1.69 -15.22
C ILE A 91 -3.72 2.20 -14.24
N GLU A 92 -2.53 2.57 -14.72
CA GLU A 92 -1.46 3.11 -13.86
C GLU A 92 -1.89 4.39 -13.15
N LYS A 93 -2.57 5.31 -13.86
CA LYS A 93 -3.12 6.54 -13.28
C LYS A 93 -4.23 6.26 -12.26
N PHE A 94 -5.03 5.24 -12.48
CA PHE A 94 -6.07 4.81 -11.57
C PHE A 94 -5.48 4.15 -10.32
N GLU A 95 -4.49 3.27 -10.46
CA GLU A 95 -3.73 2.69 -9.35
C GLU A 95 -3.11 3.78 -8.46
N ILE A 96 -2.61 4.86 -9.07
CA ILE A 96 -2.10 6.03 -8.33
C ILE A 96 -3.19 6.70 -7.49
N LYS A 97 -4.40 6.88 -8.03
CA LYS A 97 -5.50 7.60 -7.37
C LYS A 97 -6.31 6.77 -6.38
N ALA A 98 -6.48 5.48 -6.65
CA ALA A 98 -7.26 4.57 -5.81
C ALA A 98 -6.61 4.39 -4.42
N ILE A 99 -5.28 4.49 -4.35
CA ILE A 99 -4.52 4.54 -3.09
C ILE A 99 -4.95 5.75 -2.25
N ASP A 100 -5.01 6.95 -2.83
CA ASP A 100 -5.41 8.18 -2.12
C ASP A 100 -6.84 8.14 -1.55
N VAL A 101 -7.73 7.39 -2.20
CA VAL A 101 -9.13 7.20 -1.81
C VAL A 101 -9.26 6.23 -0.62
N ASP A 102 -8.54 5.10 -0.67
CA ASP A 102 -8.49 4.11 0.42
C ASP A 102 -7.94 4.78 1.69
N ILE A 103 -6.91 5.62 1.52
CA ILE A 103 -6.26 6.44 2.55
C ILE A 103 -7.22 7.44 3.22
N LYS A 104 -8.05 8.15 2.45
CA LYS A 104 -9.03 9.08 3.04
C LYS A 104 -10.14 8.37 3.81
N SER A 105 -10.63 7.24 3.28
CA SER A 105 -11.67 6.45 3.96
C SER A 105 -11.19 5.79 5.27
N LEU A 106 -9.89 5.43 5.35
CA LEU A 106 -9.24 4.96 6.57
C LEU A 106 -9.05 6.11 7.58
N SER A 107 -8.72 7.31 7.11
CA SER A 107 -8.53 8.48 8.00
C SER A 107 -9.79 8.94 8.72
N GLU A 108 -10.98 8.73 8.13
CA GLU A 108 -12.28 9.07 8.76
C GLU A 108 -12.76 8.01 9.77
N LYS A 109 -12.25 6.77 9.70
CA LYS A 109 -12.65 5.66 10.60
C LYS A 109 -11.72 5.49 11.80
N GLU A 110 -10.50 6.03 11.78
CA GLU A 110 -9.51 5.84 12.84
C GLU A 110 -9.49 6.97 13.89
N SER A 111 -10.65 7.47 14.30
CA SER A 111 -10.79 8.44 15.39
C SER A 111 -10.49 7.85 16.78
N ASN A 112 -10.03 6.60 16.87
CA ASN A 112 -9.75 5.93 18.14
C ASN A 112 -8.32 5.33 18.11
N ASN A 113 -7.43 5.89 18.94
CA ASN A 113 -6.02 5.55 19.07
C ASN A 113 -5.79 4.03 19.21
N GLN A 114 -6.69 3.34 19.91
CA GLN A 114 -6.60 1.91 20.13
C GLN A 114 -6.84 1.08 18.86
N SER A 115 -7.72 1.55 17.96
CA SER A 115 -8.04 0.84 16.71
C SER A 115 -6.84 0.80 15.78
N PHE A 116 -6.15 1.93 15.61
CA PHE A 116 -4.96 2.04 14.76
C PHE A 116 -3.86 1.07 15.21
N ILE A 117 -3.56 1.05 16.50
CA ILE A 117 -2.47 0.22 17.02
C ILE A 117 -2.83 -1.27 16.97
N ASN A 118 -4.10 -1.61 17.19
CA ASN A 118 -4.56 -2.99 17.02
C ASN A 118 -4.45 -3.44 15.56
N ASN A 119 -4.83 -2.59 14.60
CA ASN A 119 -4.65 -2.87 13.16
C ASN A 119 -3.17 -3.12 12.81
N LEU A 120 -2.26 -2.31 13.36
CA LEU A 120 -0.82 -2.50 13.18
C LEU A 120 -0.35 -3.83 13.79
N SER A 121 -0.82 -4.17 14.98
CA SER A 121 -0.48 -5.44 15.66
C SER A 121 -0.90 -6.66 14.85
N GLU A 122 -2.09 -6.65 14.26
CA GLU A 122 -2.58 -7.74 13.39
C GLU A 122 -1.79 -7.86 12.08
N THR A 123 -1.32 -6.71 11.58
CA THR A 123 -0.57 -6.62 10.31
C THR A 123 0.88 -7.10 10.49
N LEU A 124 1.54 -6.66 11.56
CA LEU A 124 2.98 -6.84 11.77
C LEU A 124 3.36 -8.06 12.62
N GLY A 125 2.46 -8.50 13.50
CA GLY A 125 2.69 -9.63 14.41
C GLY A 125 3.62 -9.31 15.59
N ASP A 126 3.91 -10.34 16.38
CA ASP A 126 4.57 -10.24 17.70
C ASP A 126 5.99 -9.66 17.66
N GLU A 127 6.65 -9.72 16.52
CA GLU A 127 8.01 -9.21 16.37
C GLU A 127 8.13 -7.69 16.49
N PHE A 128 7.01 -6.99 16.38
CA PHE A 128 6.91 -5.54 16.55
C PHE A 128 6.33 -5.16 17.92
N LYS A 129 6.13 -6.12 18.84
CA LYS A 129 5.46 -5.91 20.12
C LYS A 129 6.06 -4.76 20.93
N ASN A 130 7.38 -4.64 20.98
CA ASN A 130 8.03 -3.57 21.76
C ASN A 130 7.80 -2.18 21.15
N GLU A 131 7.91 -2.06 19.83
CA GLU A 131 7.64 -0.79 19.14
C GLU A 131 6.15 -0.42 19.21
N LEU A 132 5.25 -1.40 19.11
CA LEU A 132 3.81 -1.21 19.22
C LEU A 132 3.39 -0.83 20.64
N GLU A 133 3.99 -1.43 21.67
CA GLU A 133 3.71 -1.06 23.06
C GLU A 133 4.22 0.35 23.36
N GLY A 134 5.42 0.70 22.88
CA GLY A 134 5.91 2.09 22.95
C GLY A 134 4.95 3.05 22.26
N LEU A 135 4.42 2.67 21.09
CA LEU A 135 3.47 3.48 20.35
C LEU A 135 2.16 3.66 21.12
N ARG A 136 1.66 2.63 21.83
CA ARG A 136 0.46 2.75 22.69
C ARG A 136 0.61 3.79 23.78
N ILE A 137 1.80 3.90 24.35
CA ILE A 137 2.08 4.83 25.44
C ILE A 137 2.10 6.27 24.93
N VAL A 138 2.63 6.51 23.73
CA VAL A 138 2.93 7.88 23.27
C VAL A 138 1.97 8.43 22.20
N TYR A 139 1.21 7.57 21.53
CA TYR A 139 0.37 7.94 20.39
C TYR A 139 -0.77 8.87 20.81
N GLY A 140 -0.84 10.03 20.15
CA GLY A 140 -1.84 11.06 20.44
C GLY A 140 -1.43 12.06 21.52
N GLU A 141 -0.37 11.77 22.29
CA GLU A 141 0.10 12.64 23.38
C GLU A 141 1.47 13.27 23.06
N HIS A 142 2.37 12.52 22.45
CA HIS A 142 3.74 12.96 22.16
C HIS A 142 4.08 12.78 20.68
N GLY A 143 3.97 13.85 19.90
CA GLY A 143 4.16 13.79 18.46
C GLY A 143 5.58 13.39 18.05
N ASP A 144 6.63 13.94 18.66
CA ASP A 144 8.02 13.52 18.37
C ASP A 144 8.24 12.02 18.59
N CYS A 145 7.81 11.50 19.75
CA CYS A 145 7.94 10.08 20.06
C CYS A 145 7.12 9.22 19.10
N THR A 146 5.92 9.67 18.74
CA THR A 146 5.04 9.00 17.79
C THR A 146 5.68 8.93 16.41
N ALA A 147 6.14 10.06 15.86
CA ALA A 147 6.80 10.12 14.55
C ALA A 147 8.07 9.25 14.51
N PHE A 148 8.87 9.29 15.57
CA PHE A 148 10.07 8.47 15.70
C PHE A 148 9.74 6.96 15.68
N LEU A 149 8.77 6.53 16.49
CA LEU A 149 8.38 5.12 16.55
C LEU A 149 7.78 4.62 15.24
N LEU A 150 6.95 5.43 14.58
CA LEU A 150 6.38 5.09 13.29
C LEU A 150 7.44 4.94 12.20
N ARG A 151 8.41 5.86 12.15
CA ARG A 151 9.58 5.72 11.28
C ARG A 151 10.35 4.42 11.56
N LYS A 152 10.59 4.12 12.85
CA LYS A 152 11.32 2.91 13.27
C LYS A 152 10.59 1.62 12.89
N ILE A 153 9.27 1.59 13.06
CA ILE A 153 8.42 0.47 12.64
C ILE A 153 8.54 0.26 11.13
N LEU A 154 8.42 1.32 10.34
CA LEU A 154 8.57 1.25 8.88
C LEU A 154 9.94 0.73 8.45
N GLU A 155 11.02 1.25 9.04
CA GLU A 155 12.39 0.82 8.75
C GLU A 155 12.60 -0.67 9.06
N LYS A 156 12.15 -1.11 10.24
CA LYS A 156 12.21 -2.52 10.64
C LYS A 156 11.38 -3.42 9.71
N ALA A 157 10.18 -3.01 9.33
CA ALA A 157 9.34 -3.74 8.38
C ALA A 157 10.01 -3.86 7.01
N LEU A 158 10.60 -2.78 6.50
CA LEU A 158 11.33 -2.80 5.23
C LEU A 158 12.50 -3.77 5.22
N ILE A 159 13.36 -3.71 6.25
CA ILE A 159 14.52 -4.60 6.36
C ILE A 159 14.05 -6.06 6.33
N ARG A 160 13.07 -6.42 7.17
CA ARG A 160 12.60 -7.79 7.27
C ARG A 160 11.92 -8.26 5.99
N SER A 161 11.04 -7.44 5.40
CA SER A 161 10.37 -7.79 4.14
C SER A 161 11.37 -7.95 2.98
N LEU A 162 12.44 -7.16 2.91
CA LEU A 162 13.49 -7.30 1.92
C LEU A 162 14.29 -8.61 2.12
N ILE A 163 14.66 -8.94 3.36
CA ILE A 163 15.33 -10.20 3.67
C ILE A 163 14.43 -11.40 3.32
N ASN A 164 13.18 -11.39 3.78
CA ASN A 164 12.23 -12.49 3.57
C ASN A 164 11.80 -12.68 2.12
N SER A 165 11.86 -11.61 1.32
CA SER A 165 11.63 -11.68 -0.13
C SER A 165 12.87 -12.13 -0.91
N GLY A 166 13.99 -12.39 -0.24
CA GLY A 166 15.21 -12.93 -0.86
C GLY A 166 16.17 -11.88 -1.44
N TYR A 167 16.05 -10.61 -1.05
CA TYR A 167 17.03 -9.59 -1.48
C TYR A 167 18.44 -9.90 -0.95
N GLY A 168 18.53 -10.37 0.30
CA GLY A 168 19.78 -10.71 1.01
C GLY A 168 20.13 -9.67 2.08
N ASP A 169 20.47 -10.13 3.28
CA ASP A 169 20.84 -9.27 4.42
C ASP A 169 22.12 -8.48 4.13
N GLU A 170 23.09 -9.13 3.48
CA GLU A 170 24.39 -8.58 3.14
C GLU A 170 24.30 -7.35 2.22
N LYS A 171 23.26 -7.28 1.37
CA LYS A 171 23.06 -6.17 0.43
C LYS A 171 22.39 -4.96 1.08
N LEU A 172 21.82 -5.14 2.26
CA LEU A 172 21.22 -4.07 3.06
C LEU A 172 22.23 -3.42 4.00
N ARG A 173 23.52 -3.79 3.92
CA ARG A 173 24.58 -3.27 4.79
C ARG A 173 25.51 -2.32 4.04
N ASP A 174 25.97 -1.29 4.74
CA ASP A 174 27.03 -0.39 4.28
C ASP A 174 28.43 -1.02 4.48
N ASN A 175 29.48 -0.33 4.02
CA ASN A 175 30.86 -0.79 4.18
C ASN A 175 31.30 -0.88 5.66
N ALA A 176 30.56 -0.25 6.58
CA ALA A 176 30.78 -0.31 8.02
C ALA A 176 29.90 -1.40 8.69
N ASN A 177 29.30 -2.30 7.91
CA ASN A 177 28.44 -3.39 8.35
C ASN A 177 27.13 -2.95 9.06
N ARG A 178 26.71 -1.69 8.86
CA ARG A 178 25.46 -1.13 9.39
C ARG A 178 24.38 -1.19 8.34
N TYR A 179 23.11 -1.30 8.75
CA TYR A 179 22.01 -1.22 7.80
C TYR A 179 21.98 0.12 7.08
N ILE A 180 21.66 0.09 5.79
CA ILE A 180 21.40 1.28 4.99
C ILE A 180 20.18 2.03 5.53
N GLY A 181 20.22 3.36 5.47
CA GLY A 181 19.14 4.18 6.01
C GLY A 181 17.82 4.07 5.23
N LEU A 182 16.73 4.46 5.90
CA LEU A 182 15.35 4.40 5.39
C LEU A 182 15.15 4.92 3.95
N GLU A 183 15.80 6.02 3.53
CA GLU A 183 15.68 6.52 2.15
C GLU A 183 16.12 5.46 1.13
N LYS A 184 17.28 4.83 1.38
CA LYS A 184 17.81 3.81 0.49
C LYS A 184 17.01 2.52 0.57
N LEU A 185 16.46 2.18 1.75
CA LEU A 185 15.53 1.06 1.89
C LEU A 185 14.26 1.26 1.05
N LEU A 186 13.71 2.47 1.01
CA LEU A 186 12.56 2.81 0.18
C LEU A 186 12.87 2.70 -1.31
N ASP A 187 14.04 3.16 -1.75
CA ASP A 187 14.49 3.03 -3.15
C ASP A 187 14.68 1.56 -3.56
N VAL A 188 15.25 0.75 -2.65
CA VAL A 188 15.38 -0.70 -2.86
C VAL A 188 13.99 -1.35 -2.93
N ALA A 189 13.08 -1.02 -2.02
CA ALA A 189 11.72 -1.57 -2.01
C ALA A 189 10.89 -1.19 -3.26
N ALA A 190 11.12 0.00 -3.82
CA ALA A 190 10.50 0.44 -5.07
C ALA A 190 10.99 -0.35 -6.31
N SER A 191 12.23 -0.84 -6.26
CA SER A 191 12.92 -1.45 -7.40
C SER A 191 12.93 -2.98 -7.34
N TRP A 192 12.94 -3.57 -6.14
CA TRP A 192 12.95 -5.01 -5.92
C TRP A 192 11.58 -5.64 -6.20
N LYS A 193 11.56 -6.64 -7.09
CA LYS A 193 10.32 -7.26 -7.62
C LYS A 193 10.36 -8.78 -7.49
N PRO A 194 10.29 -9.35 -6.28
CA PRO A 194 10.44 -10.80 -6.05
C PRO A 194 9.39 -11.61 -6.84
N ASP A 195 8.17 -11.10 -6.94
CA ASP A 195 7.04 -11.75 -7.64
C ASP A 195 6.58 -10.93 -8.86
N GLY A 196 7.48 -10.14 -9.46
CA GLY A 196 7.18 -9.26 -10.61
C GLY A 196 6.48 -7.93 -10.26
N THR A 197 6.13 -7.72 -8.99
CA THR A 197 5.59 -6.47 -8.44
C THR A 197 6.58 -5.89 -7.42
N PRO A 198 6.77 -4.55 -7.36
CA PRO A 198 7.58 -3.92 -6.32
C PRO A 198 7.17 -4.35 -4.91
N LEU A 199 8.15 -4.38 -4.00
CA LEU A 199 7.90 -4.63 -2.58
C LEU A 199 7.10 -3.49 -1.94
N LEU A 200 7.36 -2.26 -2.37
CA LEU A 200 6.48 -1.10 -2.16
C LEU A 200 6.15 -0.44 -3.50
N LEU A 201 4.89 -0.07 -3.70
CA LEU A 201 4.49 0.68 -4.89
C LEU A 201 5.16 2.08 -4.92
N PRO A 202 5.51 2.61 -6.11
CA PRO A 202 6.18 3.91 -6.21
C PRO A 202 5.44 5.08 -5.56
N ASN A 203 4.11 5.04 -5.51
CA ASN A 203 3.31 6.07 -4.84
C ASN A 203 3.37 5.92 -3.33
N THR A 204 3.25 4.69 -2.83
CA THR A 204 3.41 4.37 -1.41
C THR A 204 4.78 4.84 -0.92
N VAL A 205 5.84 4.62 -1.70
CA VAL A 205 7.18 5.15 -1.42
C VAL A 205 7.20 6.68 -1.38
N ARG A 206 6.57 7.36 -2.35
CA ARG A 206 6.51 8.83 -2.36
C ARG A 206 5.77 9.37 -1.14
N SER A 207 4.63 8.76 -0.79
CA SER A 207 3.78 9.24 0.28
C SER A 207 4.36 8.98 1.66
N VAL A 208 5.06 7.86 1.86
CA VAL A 208 5.64 7.53 3.17
C VAL A 208 6.90 8.35 3.51
N LYS A 209 7.45 9.12 2.55
CA LYS A 209 8.54 10.07 2.82
C LYS A 209 8.18 11.15 3.83
N GLY A 210 6.88 11.48 3.96
CA GLY A 210 6.42 12.40 5.01
C GLY A 210 6.76 11.89 6.40
N ILE A 211 6.57 10.59 6.66
CA ILE A 211 6.87 9.99 7.97
C ILE A 211 8.36 9.81 8.21
N LYS A 212 9.12 9.48 7.17
CA LYS A 212 10.57 9.56 7.24
C LYS A 212 11.00 10.95 7.70
N PHE A 213 10.49 12.01 7.05
CA PHE A 213 10.86 13.38 7.36
C PHE A 213 10.52 13.77 8.80
N LEU A 214 9.28 13.50 9.24
CA LEU A 214 8.85 13.78 10.62
C LEU A 214 9.66 12.97 11.65
N GLY A 215 9.91 11.69 11.37
CA GLY A 215 10.72 10.84 12.26
C GLY A 215 12.20 11.23 12.29
N ASP A 216 12.77 11.71 11.18
CA ASP A 216 14.14 12.25 11.15
C ASP A 216 14.24 13.56 11.94
N ALA A 217 13.24 14.44 11.81
CA ALA A 217 13.15 15.66 12.59
C ALA A 217 13.09 15.35 14.10
N ALA A 218 12.20 14.44 14.51
CA ALA A 218 12.08 13.99 15.89
C ALA A 218 13.35 13.31 16.43
N ALA A 219 14.09 12.58 15.60
CA ALA A 219 15.30 11.85 16.02
C ALA A 219 16.55 12.74 16.15
N HIS A 220 16.66 13.79 15.32
CA HIS A 220 17.92 14.51 15.13
C HIS A 220 17.86 15.98 15.56
N ASN A 221 16.68 16.54 15.74
CA ASN A 221 16.52 17.93 16.17
C ASN A 221 15.86 17.98 17.55
N TYR A 222 16.66 18.22 18.59
CA TYR A 222 16.18 18.38 19.96
C TYR A 222 15.23 19.57 20.17
N ARG A 223 15.10 20.46 19.17
CA ARG A 223 14.13 21.56 19.13
C ARG A 223 12.96 21.29 18.19
N ALA A 224 12.93 20.12 17.53
CA ALA A 224 11.72 19.72 16.83
C ALA A 224 10.59 19.58 17.84
N ASN A 225 9.39 19.92 17.39
CA ASN A 225 8.14 19.73 18.12
C ASN A 225 7.14 19.29 17.07
N VAL A 226 7.27 18.04 16.63
CA VAL A 226 6.34 17.46 15.65
C VAL A 226 4.98 17.37 16.31
N ASP A 227 3.97 18.01 15.71
CA ASP A 227 2.60 17.96 16.20
C ASP A 227 1.90 16.68 15.71
N MET A 228 0.98 16.14 16.53
CA MET A 228 0.08 15.08 16.09
C MET A 228 -0.77 15.49 14.86
N GLU A 229 -1.06 16.78 14.68
CA GLU A 229 -1.74 17.29 13.48
C GLU A 229 -0.88 17.16 12.20
N GLU A 230 0.44 17.10 12.32
CA GLU A 230 1.33 16.81 11.20
C GLU A 230 1.43 15.29 10.92
N ILE A 231 1.23 14.49 11.96
CA ILE A 231 1.31 13.02 11.91
C ILE A 231 0.02 12.43 11.36
N LYS A 232 -1.16 12.84 11.85
CA LYS A 232 -2.46 12.28 11.47
C LYS A 232 -2.66 12.13 9.95
N PRO A 233 -2.37 13.14 9.11
CA PRO A 233 -2.51 13.02 7.66
C PRO A 233 -1.61 11.93 7.05
N GLN A 234 -0.54 11.54 7.74
CA GLN A 234 0.40 10.55 7.26
C GLN A 234 0.02 9.10 7.59
N MET A 235 -0.85 8.89 8.59
CA MET A 235 -1.17 7.55 9.12
C MET A 235 -1.70 6.58 8.07
N PRO A 236 -2.60 6.97 7.16
CA PRO A 236 -3.10 6.02 6.19
C PRO A 236 -2.01 5.56 5.21
N TYR A 237 -1.05 6.43 4.86
CA TYR A 237 0.06 6.04 3.99
C TYR A 237 0.99 5.04 4.68
N ILE A 238 1.21 5.18 6.00
CA ILE A 238 1.93 4.16 6.78
C ILE A 238 1.17 2.84 6.74
N LEU A 239 -0.14 2.85 7.00
CA LEU A 239 -0.93 1.62 7.03
C LEU A 239 -0.86 0.88 5.69
N VAL A 240 -1.02 1.60 4.58
CA VAL A 240 -0.87 1.03 3.24
C VAL A 240 0.53 0.44 3.04
N ALA A 241 1.58 1.18 3.40
CA ALA A 241 2.95 0.69 3.30
C ALA A 241 3.18 -0.59 4.13
N LEU A 242 2.74 -0.60 5.39
CA LEU A 242 2.91 -1.77 6.27
C LEU A 242 2.05 -2.96 5.80
N LYS A 243 0.85 -2.71 5.25
CA LYS A 243 0.01 -3.74 4.63
C LYS A 243 0.71 -4.36 3.41
N GLU A 244 1.30 -3.56 2.52
CA GLU A 244 2.11 -4.05 1.39
C GLU A 244 3.28 -4.92 1.87
N LEU A 245 4.02 -4.45 2.89
CA LEU A 245 5.18 -5.14 3.46
C LEU A 245 4.81 -6.44 4.19
N SER A 246 3.64 -6.49 4.83
CA SER A 246 3.18 -7.62 5.65
C SER A 246 3.12 -8.96 4.89
N ARG A 247 2.90 -8.90 3.58
CA ARG A 247 2.89 -10.06 2.67
C ARG A 247 4.21 -10.83 2.70
N TYR A 248 5.30 -10.16 3.04
CA TYR A 248 6.63 -10.74 3.11
C TYR A 248 7.10 -10.98 4.56
N LEU A 249 6.44 -10.40 5.57
CA LEU A 249 6.79 -10.60 6.97
C LEU A 249 6.42 -12.01 7.46
N LYS A 250 5.28 -12.56 7.02
CA LYS A 250 4.74 -13.85 7.51
C LYS A 250 5.39 -15.10 6.88
N LYS A 251 6.43 -14.95 6.05
CA LYS A 251 6.97 -16.03 5.19
C LYS A 251 7.91 -17.01 5.90
N GLU A 252 8.14 -16.88 7.21
CA GLU A 252 9.02 -17.81 7.96
C GLU A 252 8.40 -19.18 8.29
N MET A 253 7.11 -19.43 8.02
CA MET A 253 6.47 -20.68 8.47
C MET A 253 6.57 -21.92 7.54
N ASN A 254 7.11 -21.82 6.32
CA ASN A 254 7.17 -22.98 5.40
C ASN A 254 8.60 -23.21 4.85
N ARG A 255 9.56 -23.42 5.75
CA ARG A 255 10.84 -24.06 5.41
C ARG A 255 11.00 -25.30 6.28
N GLU A 256 10.30 -26.37 5.88
CA GLU A 256 10.66 -27.75 6.18
C GLU A 256 11.00 -28.45 4.86
#